data_AF-A0A5K1CGG8-F1
#
_entry.id   AF-A0A5K1CGG8-F1
#
_cell.length_a   1.000
_cell.length_b   1.000
_cell.length_c   1.000
_cell.angle_alpha   90.00
_cell.angle_beta   90.00
_cell.angle_gamma   90.00
#
_symmetry.space_group_name_H-M   'P 1'
#
loop_
_entity.id
_entity.type
_entity.pdbx_description
1 polymer ?
#
loop_
_entity_poly.entity_id
_entity_poly.type
_entity_poly.pdbx_seq_one_letter_code
_entity_poly.pdbx_strand_id
1 'polypeptide(L)' 'ANDDATAHGPSPTDLPADGLEWVELLVREMMNACDMNDARLRASRILEVLEKSIMSRAGEVVAENLRK' A
#
# COMPACT_ATOMS: atom_id res chain seq x y z
N ALA A 1 13.53 24.83 -14.15
CA ALA A 1 12.29 24.15 -13.76
C ALA A 1 12.71 23.04 -12.82
N ASN A 2 12.27 23.10 -11.57
CA ASN A 2 12.65 22.17 -10.53
C ASN A 2 11.57 21.07 -10.51
N ASP A 3 11.75 20.03 -11.31
CA ASP A 3 10.88 18.85 -11.28
C ASP A 3 11.34 17.94 -10.15
N ASP A 4 10.97 18.33 -8.93
CA ASP A 4 10.96 17.47 -7.75
C ASP A 4 9.88 16.41 -7.99
N ALA A 5 10.27 15.31 -8.65
CA ALA A 5 9.48 14.11 -8.76
C ALA A 5 9.49 13.41 -7.41
N THR A 6 8.80 14.01 -6.43
CA THR A 6 8.54 13.36 -5.15
C THR A 6 7.67 12.15 -5.44
N ALA A 7 8.27 10.97 -5.44
CA ALA A 7 7.56 9.70 -5.40
C ALA A 7 6.81 9.62 -4.06
N HIS A 8 5.64 10.27 -4.00
CA HIS A 8 4.67 10.12 -2.91
C HIS A 8 4.07 8.72 -2.99
N GLY A 9 4.88 7.71 -2.63
CA GLY A 9 4.32 6.42 -2.27
C GLY A 9 3.33 6.60 -1.10
N PRO A 10 2.35 5.70 -0.95
CA PRO A 10 1.28 5.86 0.02
C PRO A 10 1.84 6.16 1.41
N SER A 11 1.42 7.30 1.97
CA SER A 11 1.67 7.68 3.36
C SER A 11 1.01 6.63 4.26
N PRO A 12 1.66 6.16 5.34
CA PRO A 12 1.09 5.14 6.23
C PRO A 12 -0.23 5.54 6.92
N THR A 13 -0.67 6.79 6.81
CA THR A 13 -1.85 7.34 7.47
C THR A 13 -3.16 7.15 6.71
N ASP A 14 -3.11 6.79 5.41
CA ASP A 14 -4.30 6.65 4.55
C ASP A 14 -4.29 5.28 3.84
N LEU A 15 -4.07 4.20 4.61
CA LEU A 15 -4.08 2.86 4.04
C LEU A 15 -5.51 2.44 3.64
N PRO A 16 -5.70 1.91 2.43
CA PRO A 16 -7.00 1.44 1.99
C PRO A 16 -7.64 0.42 2.93
N ALA A 17 -8.95 0.51 3.10
CA ALA A 17 -9.71 -0.41 3.95
C ALA A 17 -10.15 -1.67 3.19
N ASP A 18 -10.45 -1.52 1.91
CA ASP A 18 -11.05 -2.56 1.08
C ASP A 18 -10.14 -2.99 -0.08
N GLY A 19 -10.30 -4.25 -0.50
CA GLY A 19 -9.48 -4.85 -1.56
C GLY A 19 -9.54 -4.10 -2.90
N LEU A 20 -10.68 -3.46 -3.22
CA LEU A 20 -10.83 -2.67 -4.45
C LEU A 20 -9.93 -1.42 -4.43
N GLU A 21 -9.90 -0.69 -3.30
CA GLU A 21 -9.07 0.49 -3.15
C GLU A 21 -7.56 0.15 -3.20
N TRP A 22 -7.18 -1.04 -2.69
CA TRP A 22 -5.82 -1.56 -2.85
C TRP A 22 -5.46 -1.81 -4.31
N VAL A 23 -6.39 -2.34 -5.11
CA VAL A 23 -6.19 -2.56 -6.55
C VAL A 23 -6.05 -1.23 -7.28
N GLU A 24 -6.92 -0.26 -6.98
CA GLU A 24 -6.85 1.08 -7.58
C GLU A 24 -5.53 1.80 -7.25
N LEU A 25 -5.09 1.73 -6.00
CA LEU A 25 -3.81 2.27 -5.57
C LEU A 25 -2.63 1.63 -6.31
N LEU A 26 -2.63 0.29 -6.40
CA LEU A 26 -1.59 -0.47 -7.10
C LEU A 26 -1.52 -0.09 -8.58
N VAL A 27 -2.66 -0.09 -9.27
CA VAL A 27 -2.74 0.24 -10.70
C VAL A 27 -2.33 1.68 -10.95
N ARG A 28 -2.80 2.63 -10.14
CA ARG A 28 -2.44 4.04 -10.26
C ARG A 28 -0.94 4.27 -10.10
N GLU A 29 -0.32 3.66 -9.10
CA GLU A 29 1.12 3.78 -8.88
C GLU A 29 1.95 3.13 -9.98
N MET A 30 1.53 1.97 -10.50
CA MET A 30 2.22 1.32 -11.62
C MET A 30 2.08 2.11 -12.93
N MET A 31 0.93 2.76 -13.16
CA MET A 31 0.72 3.62 -14.33
C MET A 31 1.58 4.89 -14.30
N ASN A 32 1.96 5.35 -13.11
CA ASN A 32 2.85 6.49 -12.93
C ASN A 32 4.35 6.12 -12.97
N ALA A 33 4.68 4.84 -13.22
CA ALA A 33 6.05 4.38 -13.26
C ALA A 33 6.77 4.83 -14.54
N CYS A 34 8.06 5.17 -14.43
CA CYS A 34 8.88 5.57 -15.57
C CYS A 34 9.21 4.39 -16.50
N ASP A 35 9.36 3.20 -15.91
CA ASP A 35 9.70 1.97 -16.61
C ASP A 35 9.22 0.74 -15.82
N MET A 36 9.41 -0.44 -16.41
CA MET A 36 8.94 -1.70 -15.82
C MET A 36 9.65 -2.05 -14.50
N ASN A 37 10.92 -1.66 -14.32
CA ASN A 37 11.64 -1.87 -13.08
C ASN A 37 11.09 -0.97 -11.96
N ASP A 38 10.83 0.31 -12.25
CA ASP A 38 10.16 1.23 -11.32
C ASP A 38 8.75 0.69 -10.95
N ALA A 39 7.98 0.21 -11.93
CA ALA A 39 6.66 -0.38 -11.69
C ALA A 39 6.75 -1.60 -10.76
N ARG A 40 7.77 -2.47 -10.92
CA ARG A 40 7.99 -3.61 -10.03
C ARG A 40 8.35 -3.17 -8.62
N LEU A 41 9.22 -2.16 -8.47
CA LEU A 41 9.59 -1.64 -7.15
C LEU A 41 8.38 -1.07 -6.41
N ARG A 42 7.54 -0.29 -7.12
CA ARG A 42 6.29 0.25 -6.58
C ARG A 42 5.30 -0.85 -6.20
N ALA A 43 5.11 -1.84 -7.06
CA ALA A 43 4.23 -2.98 -6.78
C ALA A 43 4.70 -3.76 -5.55
N SER A 44 6.00 -4.09 -5.46
CA SER A 44 6.58 -4.78 -4.30
C SER A 44 6.36 -4.00 -3.01
N ARG A 45 6.57 -2.68 -3.03
CA ARG A 45 6.34 -1.81 -1.87
C ARG A 45 4.87 -1.84 -1.42
N ILE A 46 3.93 -1.73 -2.35
CA ILE A 46 2.49 -1.71 -2.02
C ILE A 46 2.05 -3.06 -1.44
N LEU A 47 2.52 -4.17 -2.01
CA LEU A 47 2.19 -5.51 -1.51
C LEU A 47 2.76 -5.78 -0.11
N GLU A 48 3.97 -5.30 0.19
CA GLU A 48 4.54 -5.39 1.54
C GLU A 48 3.71 -4.62 2.57
N VAL A 49 3.21 -3.43 2.20
CA VAL A 49 2.36 -2.62 3.08
C VAL A 49 0.99 -3.29 3.28
N LEU A 50 0.42 -3.89 2.24
CA LEU A 50 -0.81 -4.68 2.33
C LEU A 50 -0.65 -5.85 3.30
N GLU A 51 0.43 -6.61 3.18
CA GLU A 51 0.72 -7.74 4.08
C GLU A 51 0.77 -7.30 5.55
N LYS A 52 1.49 -6.21 5.84
CA LYS A 52 1.55 -5.62 7.19
C LYS A 52 0.19 -5.16 7.69
N SER A 53 -0.62 -4.55 6.84
CA SER A 53 -1.98 -4.10 7.18
C SER A 53 -2.89 -5.28 7.57
N ILE A 54 -2.86 -6.36 6.78
CA ILE A 54 -3.62 -7.59 7.05
C ILE A 54 -3.17 -8.22 8.37
N MET A 55 -1.86 -8.34 8.61
CA MET A 55 -1.33 -8.90 9.85
C MET A 55 -1.72 -8.08 11.07
N SER A 56 -1.65 -6.74 10.98
CA SER A 56 -2.07 -5.84 12.05
C SER A 56 -3.55 -6.04 12.38
N ARG A 57 -4.41 -6.01 11.35
CA ARG A 57 -5.86 -6.15 11.51
C ARG A 57 -6.25 -7.53 12.04
N ALA A 58 -5.58 -8.60 11.59
CA ALA A 58 -5.78 -9.95 12.12
C ALA A 58 -5.34 -10.05 13.60
N GLY A 59 -4.21 -9.42 13.96
CA GLY A 59 -3.74 -9.35 15.34
C GLY A 59 -4.72 -8.62 16.27
N GLU A 60 -5.31 -7.52 15.81
CA GLU A 60 -6.36 -6.78 16.52
C GLU A 60 -7.62 -7.63 16.71
N VAL A 61 -8.07 -8.35 15.68
CA VAL A 61 -9.23 -9.26 15.77
C VAL A 61 -8.98 -10.36 16.80
N VAL A 62 -7.78 -10.93 16.87
CA VAL A 62 -7.43 -11.94 17.88
C VAL A 62 -7.40 -11.33 19.28
N ALA A 63 -6.82 -10.15 19.45
CA ALA A 63 -6.77 -9.44 20.73
C ALA A 63 -8.17 -9.03 21.23
N GLU A 64 -9.08 -8.67 20.33
CA GLU A 64 -10.47 -8.36 20.68
C GLU A 64 -11.25 -9.61 21.09
N ASN A 65 -11.09 -10.74 20.38
CA ASN A 65 -11.74 -12.00 20.76
C ASN A 65 -11.28 -12.54 22.12
N LEU A 66 -10.00 -12.32 22.50
CA LEU A 66 -9.49 -12.73 23.80
C LEU A 66 -10.01 -11.84 24.96
N ARG A 67 -10.51 -10.64 24.63
CA ARG A 67 -11.05 -9.67 25.61
C ARG A 67 -12.56 -9.77 25.81
N LYS A 68 -13.25 -10.59 25.04
CA LYS A 68 -14.69 -10.88 25.16
C LYS A 68 -14.91 -12.18 25.92
#